data_AF-A0A3C1VUC0-F1
#
_entry.id   AF-A0A3C1VUC0-F1
#
_cell.length_a   1.000
_cell.length_b   1.000
_cell.length_c   1.000
_cell.angle_alpha   90.00
_cell.angle_beta   90.00
_cell.angle_gamma   90.00
#
_symmetry.space_group_name_H-M   'P 1'
#
loop_
_entity.id
_entity.type
_entity.pdbx_description
1 polymer ?
#
loop_
_entity_poly.entity_id
_entity_poly.type
_entity_poly.pdbx_seq_one_letter_code
_entity_poly.pdbx_strand_id
1 'polypeptide(L)'
;VPGEGRRPTLTWPRQIPISGEPPEVVALVQEYAEWLASAELPKLFINAEPGAILIGPQREFCRSWPNQEEVTVKGNHFLQEDSPDEIGQAIADWRRRNIA
;
A
#
# COMPACT_ATOMS: atom_id res chain seq x y z
N VAL A 1 -5.27 11.86 -29.95
CA VAL A 1 -6.74 11.96 -29.85
C VAL A 1 -7.07 12.84 -28.64
N PRO A 2 -8.02 13.79 -28.73
CA PRO A 2 -8.42 14.59 -27.57
C PRO A 2 -8.77 13.71 -26.37
N GLY A 3 -8.32 14.09 -25.16
CA GLY A 3 -8.58 13.35 -23.93
C GLY A 3 -7.58 12.23 -23.59
N GLU A 4 -6.73 11.81 -24.52
CA GLU A 4 -5.81 10.68 -24.30
C GLU A 4 -4.80 10.89 -23.17
N GLY A 5 -4.34 12.13 -22.96
CA GLY A 5 -3.44 12.46 -21.85
C GLY A 5 -4.04 12.22 -20.46
N ARG A 6 -5.38 12.08 -20.35
CA ARG A 6 -6.10 11.78 -19.10
C ARG A 6 -6.69 10.36 -19.08
N ARG A 7 -6.49 9.55 -20.14
CA ARG A 7 -6.96 8.16 -20.15
C ARG A 7 -6.43 7.37 -18.95
N PRO A 8 -5.15 7.46 -18.55
CA PRO A 8 -4.65 6.74 -17.38
C PRO A 8 -5.39 7.12 -16.09
N THR A 9 -5.66 8.42 -15.87
CA THR A 9 -6.36 8.88 -14.66
C THR A 9 -7.82 8.42 -14.60
N LEU A 10 -8.40 7.99 -15.72
CA LEU A 10 -9.71 7.34 -15.77
C LEU A 10 -9.62 5.82 -15.65
N THR A 11 -8.61 5.20 -16.27
CA THR A 11 -8.44 3.75 -16.23
C THR A 11 -8.11 3.26 -14.83
N TRP A 12 -7.22 3.93 -14.09
CA TRP A 12 -6.83 3.52 -12.74
C TRP A 12 -7.99 3.30 -11.76
N PRO A 13 -8.94 4.25 -11.56
CA PRO A 13 -10.07 4.01 -10.67
C PRO A 13 -10.99 2.87 -11.16
N ARG A 14 -11.01 2.57 -12.46
CA ARG A 14 -11.77 1.44 -13.04
C ARG A 14 -11.08 0.08 -12.88
N GLN A 15 -9.85 0.07 -12.36
CA GLN A 15 -9.09 -1.16 -12.10
C GLN A 15 -9.02 -1.49 -10.60
N ILE A 16 -9.61 -0.67 -9.73
CA ILE A 16 -9.62 -0.95 -8.28
C ILE A 16 -10.49 -2.19 -8.03
N PRO A 17 -9.96 -3.25 -7.38
CA PRO A 17 -10.69 -4.49 -7.13
C PRO A 17 -11.77 -4.28 -6.05
N ILE A 18 -13.02 -4.05 -6.47
CA ILE A 18 -14.15 -3.82 -5.57
C ILE A 18 -15.30 -4.75 -5.97
N SER A 19 -15.90 -5.42 -4.99
CA SER A 19 -17.06 -6.29 -5.20
C SER A 19 -16.84 -7.38 -6.27
N GLY A 20 -15.61 -7.88 -6.40
CA GLY A 20 -15.26 -8.93 -7.36
C GLY A 20 -14.88 -8.45 -8.76
N GLU A 21 -14.80 -7.14 -8.99
CA GLU A 21 -14.51 -6.56 -10.31
C GLU A 21 -13.29 -5.62 -10.29
N PRO A 22 -12.48 -5.57 -11.37
CA PRO A 22 -12.49 -6.51 -12.49
C PRO A 22 -11.81 -7.84 -12.10
N PRO A 23 -12.32 -9.00 -12.57
CA PRO A 23 -11.95 -10.32 -12.04
C PRO A 23 -10.46 -10.63 -12.18
N GLU A 24 -9.83 -10.15 -13.25
CA GLU A 24 -8.39 -10.32 -13.47
C GLU A 24 -7.54 -9.56 -12.44
N VAL A 25 -7.96 -8.35 -12.03
CA VAL A 25 -7.25 -7.60 -11.00
C VAL A 25 -7.55 -8.17 -9.62
N VAL A 26 -8.78 -8.62 -9.37
CA VAL A 26 -9.13 -9.31 -8.13
C VAL A 26 -8.29 -10.56 -7.93
N ALA A 27 -8.18 -11.41 -8.96
CA ALA A 27 -7.37 -12.62 -8.90
C ALA A 27 -5.88 -12.29 -8.66
N LEU A 28 -5.34 -11.31 -9.39
CA LEU A 28 -3.96 -10.88 -9.22
C LEU A 28 -3.68 -10.35 -7.81
N VAL A 29 -4.58 -9.53 -7.27
CA VAL A 29 -4.45 -8.93 -5.94
C VAL A 29 -4.56 -9.98 -4.84
N GLN A 30 -5.48 -10.93 -5.00
CA GLN A 30 -5.61 -12.06 -4.09
C GLN A 30 -4.34 -12.91 -4.07
N GLU A 31 -3.78 -13.24 -5.24
CA GLU A 31 -2.58 -14.07 -5.37
C GLU A 31 -1.39 -13.46 -4.61
N TYR A 32 -1.09 -12.18 -4.82
CA TYR A 32 0.04 -11.58 -4.11
C TYR A 32 -0.27 -11.35 -2.62
N ALA A 33 -1.53 -11.14 -2.23
CA ALA A 33 -1.90 -10.95 -0.84
C ALA A 33 -1.72 -12.24 -0.03
N GLU A 34 -2.07 -13.39 -0.59
CA GLU A 34 -1.82 -14.72 0.00
C GLU A 34 -0.33 -14.99 0.15
N TRP A 35 0.45 -14.64 -0.87
CA TRP A 35 1.91 -14.74 -0.80
C TRP A 35 2.50 -13.82 0.28
N LEU A 36 2.11 -12.54 0.33
CA LEU A 36 2.61 -11.59 1.34
C LEU A 36 2.23 -11.99 2.77
N ALA A 37 1.08 -12.64 2.97
CA ALA A 37 0.63 -13.15 4.26
C ALA A 37 1.44 -14.36 4.77
N SER A 38 2.28 -14.98 3.94
CA SER A 38 3.13 -16.12 4.32
C SER A 38 4.63 -15.88 4.10
N ALA A 39 5.00 -14.88 3.30
CA ALA A 39 6.39 -14.65 2.94
C ALA A 39 7.18 -14.01 4.09
N GLU A 40 8.32 -14.59 4.46
CA GLU A 40 9.24 -14.06 5.49
C GLU A 40 10.10 -12.88 5.00
N LEU A 41 9.80 -12.29 3.84
CA LEU A 41 10.54 -11.12 3.36
C LEU A 41 10.38 -9.95 4.35
N PRO A 42 11.43 -9.17 4.67
CA PRO A 42 11.28 -7.99 5.51
C PRO A 42 10.30 -6.99 4.88
N LYS A 43 9.36 -6.44 5.66
CA LYS A 43 8.38 -5.45 5.22
C LYS A 43 8.42 -4.21 6.11
N LEU A 44 8.23 -3.04 5.52
CA LEU A 44 7.91 -1.81 6.23
C LEU A 44 6.50 -1.36 5.83
N PHE A 45 5.56 -1.41 6.77
CA PHE A 45 4.24 -0.84 6.60
C PHE A 45 4.22 0.59 7.15
N ILE A 46 4.05 1.57 6.25
CA ILE A 46 3.85 2.97 6.62
C ILE A 46 2.34 3.23 6.67
N ASN A 47 1.78 3.14 7.88
CA ASN A 47 0.39 3.47 8.16
C ASN A 47 0.19 5.00 8.17
N ALA A 48 -0.99 5.45 7.75
CA ALA A 48 -1.38 6.86 7.76
C ALA A 48 -2.60 7.08 8.67
N GLU A 49 -2.61 8.19 9.41
CA GLU A 49 -3.76 8.65 10.19
C GLU A 49 -4.17 10.07 9.74
N PRO A 50 -5.44 10.29 9.32
CA PRO A 50 -6.56 9.34 9.35
C PRO A 50 -6.55 8.31 8.22
N GLY A 51 -5.66 8.43 7.24
CA GLY A 51 -5.59 7.53 6.09
C GLY A 51 -6.76 7.71 5.11
N ALA A 52 -6.84 6.82 4.12
CA ALA A 52 -7.90 6.87 3.09
C ALA A 52 -8.33 5.47 2.63
N ILE A 53 -7.45 4.76 1.92
CA ILE A 53 -7.79 3.46 1.30
C ILE A 53 -7.46 2.29 2.25
N LEU A 54 -6.29 2.31 2.90
CA LEU A 54 -5.82 1.25 3.78
C LEU A 54 -6.19 1.55 5.24
N ILE A 55 -7.47 1.43 5.56
CA ILE A 55 -8.05 1.62 6.90
C ILE A 55 -8.91 0.41 7.28
N GLY A 56 -9.41 0.34 8.51
CA GLY A 56 -10.38 -0.70 8.90
C GLY A 56 -9.90 -2.14 8.65
N PRO A 57 -10.78 -3.06 8.18
CA PRO A 57 -10.45 -4.48 8.04
C PRO A 57 -9.24 -4.77 7.13
N GLN A 58 -9.07 -4.06 6.02
CA GLN A 58 -7.91 -4.28 5.14
C GLN A 58 -6.58 -3.89 5.81
N ARG A 59 -6.59 -2.88 6.68
CA ARG A 59 -5.42 -2.51 7.48
C ARG A 59 -5.10 -3.61 8.50
N GLU A 60 -6.10 -4.12 9.21
CA GLU A 60 -5.88 -5.19 10.19
C GLU A 60 -5.42 -6.50 9.53
N PHE A 61 -5.89 -6.78 8.31
CA PHE A 61 -5.36 -7.89 7.51
C PHE A 61 -3.89 -7.68 7.14
N CYS A 62 -3.51 -6.50 6.63
CA CYS A 62 -2.13 -6.15 6.31
C CYS A 62 -1.18 -6.28 7.51
N ARG A 63 -1.65 -5.92 8.72
CA ARG A 63 -0.90 -6.06 9.99
C ARG A 63 -0.65 -7.50 10.43
N SER A 64 -1.40 -8.46 9.90
CA SER A 64 -1.21 -9.87 10.22
C SER A 64 -0.01 -10.50 9.50
N TRP A 65 0.58 -9.81 8.51
CA TRP A 65 1.65 -10.36 7.70
C TRP A 65 2.96 -10.50 8.49
N PRO A 66 3.73 -11.59 8.27
CA PRO A 66 4.96 -11.85 9.02
C PRO A 66 6.08 -10.88 8.65
N ASN A 67 7.09 -10.78 9.51
CA ASN A 67 8.29 -9.97 9.31
C ASN A 67 8.01 -8.53 8.84
N GLN A 68 7.04 -7.87 9.48
CA GLN A 68 6.59 -6.51 9.18
C GLN A 68 6.91 -5.57 10.34
N GLU A 69 7.65 -4.51 10.04
CA GLU A 69 7.77 -3.33 10.92
C GLU A 69 6.69 -2.31 10.52
N GLU A 70 6.09 -1.63 11.49
CA GLU A 70 5.07 -0.60 11.23
C GLU A 70 5.50 0.76 11.82
N VAL A 71 5.26 1.83 11.06
CA VAL A 71 5.26 3.21 11.55
C VAL A 71 3.95 3.88 11.18
N THR A 72 3.48 4.85 11.97
CA THR A 72 2.31 5.66 11.64
C THR A 72 2.72 7.12 11.47
N VAL A 73 2.29 7.73 10.36
CA VAL A 73 2.52 9.14 10.04
C VAL A 73 1.20 9.87 9.80
N LYS A 74 1.23 11.20 9.81
CA LYS A 74 0.07 12.01 9.45
C LYS A 74 -0.16 11.96 7.94
N GLY A 75 -1.42 11.80 7.52
CA GLY A 75 -1.79 11.98 6.11
C GLY A 75 -3.04 11.23 5.69
N ASN A 76 -3.49 11.51 4.46
CA ASN A 76 -4.60 10.81 3.82
C ASN A 76 -4.07 9.74 2.83
N HIS A 77 -4.37 9.88 1.53
CA HIS A 77 -3.92 8.97 0.49
C HIS A 77 -2.51 9.29 -0.02
N PHE A 78 -2.20 10.58 -0.19
CA PHE A 78 -0.91 11.08 -0.65
C PHE A 78 -0.02 11.50 0.53
N LEU A 79 0.18 10.58 1.49
CA LEU A 79 0.91 10.82 2.74
C LEU A 79 2.35 11.34 2.55
N GLN A 80 2.93 11.17 1.36
CA GLN A 80 4.23 11.74 1.00
C GLN A 80 4.21 13.27 0.97
N GLU A 81 3.06 13.89 0.69
CA GLU A 81 2.90 15.35 0.67
C GLU A 81 2.63 15.92 2.06
N ASP A 82 2.29 15.07 3.03
CA ASP A 82 1.98 15.47 4.42
C ASP A 82 3.15 15.20 5.38
N SER A 83 3.79 14.02 5.27
CA SER A 83 4.86 13.55 6.16
C SER A 83 6.10 13.01 5.40
N PRO A 84 6.69 13.76 4.44
CA PRO A 84 7.80 13.29 3.61
C PRO A 84 9.04 12.90 4.43
N ASP A 85 9.40 13.71 5.43
CA ASP A 85 10.62 13.51 6.22
C ASP A 85 10.51 12.28 7.13
N GLU A 86 9.37 12.09 7.78
CA GLU A 86 9.09 10.93 8.63
C GLU A 86 9.13 9.62 7.83
N ILE A 87 8.51 9.62 6.64
CA ILE A 87 8.53 8.50 5.69
C ILE A 87 9.96 8.19 5.26
N GLY A 88 10.72 9.22 4.85
CA GLY A 88 12.10 9.07 4.40
C GLY A 88 13.00 8.49 5.49
N GLN A 89 12.87 8.98 6.72
CA GLN A 89 13.63 8.47 7.86
C GLN A 89 13.28 7.02 8.19
N ALA A 90 11.99 6.67 8.22
CA ALA A 90 11.53 5.31 8.47
C ALA A 90 12.10 4.32 7.43
N ILE A 91 12.09 4.69 6.15
CA ILE A 91 12.68 3.88 5.07
C ILE A 91 14.19 3.73 5.27
N ALA A 92 14.91 4.82 5.56
CA ALA A 92 16.36 4.78 5.74
C ALA A 92 16.76 3.88 6.92
N ASP A 93 16.06 3.99 8.04
CA ASP A 93 16.29 3.19 9.24
C ASP A 93 15.97 1.71 9.02
N TRP A 94 14.82 1.43 8.39
CA TRP A 94 14.44 0.06 8.04
C TRP A 94 15.45 -0.60 7.10
N ARG A 95 15.94 0.12 6.08
CA ARG A 95 16.98 -0.38 5.17
C ARG A 95 18.30 -0.69 5.88
N ARG A 96 18.72 0.16 6.83
CA ARG A 96 19.95 -0.06 7.61
C ARG A 96 19.87 -1.33 8.47
N ARG A 97 18.68 -1.68 8.99
CA ARG A 97 18.47 -2.89 9.80
C ARG A 97 18.39 -4.17 8.97
N ASN A 98 17.80 -4.11 7.78
CA ASN A 98 17.37 -5.30 7.03
C ASN A 98 18.19 -5.61 5.77
N ILE A 99 19.07 -4.70 5.32
CA ILE A 99 19.83 -4.82 4.06
C ILE A 99 21.33 -4.53 4.28
N ALA A 100 21.81 -4.66 5.53
CA ALA A 100 23.25 -4.67 5.83
C ALA A 100 23.82 -6.08 5.68
#